data_AF-A0A7W2B583-F1
#
_entry.id   AF-A0A7W2B583-F1
#
_cell.length_a   1.000
_cell.length_b   1.000
_cell.length_c   1.000
_cell.angle_alpha   90.00
_cell.angle_beta   90.00
_cell.angle_gamma   90.00
#
_symmetry.space_group_name_H-M   'P 1'
#
loop_
_entity.id
_entity.type
_entity.pdbx_description
1 polymer ?
#
loop_
_entity_poly.entity_id
_entity_poly.type
_entity_poly.pdbx_seq_one_letter_code
_entity_poly.pdbx_strand_id
1 'polypeptide(L)'
;MTQVQIKIITLFVVGILLGPTYHAYCYFFSGESLSKDMLDEISDRWVLDDESIFRISSGKSYRPIELPLTSIENAILIQITCIKNACNQINESILSISSGSSVTFQETIRINSFLPFRDFTTEPISIVHPEKYMILVEPKVETQSPPSIVLSIKKNVTSPSIILLSIGYGFCLLPLLLFLKTFRAS
;
A
#
# COMPACT_ATOMS: atom_id res chain seq x y z
N MET A 1 15.31 9.86 39.80
CA MET A 1 15.30 10.22 38.37
C MET A 1 15.80 11.65 38.23
N THR A 2 16.86 11.90 37.47
CA THR A 2 17.45 13.24 37.34
C THR A 2 16.68 14.10 36.33
N GLN A 3 16.75 15.43 36.43
CA GLN A 3 16.12 16.35 35.48
C GLN A 3 16.56 16.09 34.03
N VAL A 4 17.80 15.62 33.84
CA VAL A 4 18.34 15.21 32.53
C VAL A 4 17.64 13.96 32.00
N GLN A 5 17.45 12.94 32.84
CA GLN A 5 16.73 11.71 32.46
C GLN A 5 15.29 12.00 32.03
N ILE A 6 14.59 12.90 32.73
CA ILE A 6 13.22 13.32 32.37
C ILE A 6 13.21 13.94 30.96
N LYS A 7 14.11 14.89 30.68
CA LYS A 7 14.20 15.53 29.35
C LYS A 7 14.49 14.54 28.22
N ILE A 8 15.39 13.58 28.45
CA ILE A 8 15.75 12.56 27.45
C ILE A 8 14.53 11.65 27.18
N ILE A 9 13.81 11.24 28.21
CA ILE A 9 12.59 10.42 28.06
C ILE A 9 11.48 11.20 27.35
N THR A 10 11.28 12.49 27.67
CA THR A 10 10.29 13.31 26.96
C THR A 10 10.60 13.39 25.46
N LEU A 11 11.85 13.65 25.09
CA LEU A 11 12.26 13.67 23.68
C LEU A 11 12.01 12.32 23.00
N PHE A 12 12.32 11.22 23.68
CA PHE A 12 12.09 9.87 23.16
C PHE A 12 10.60 9.58 22.92
N VAL A 13 9.73 9.93 23.88
CA VAL A 13 8.28 9.75 23.75
C VAL A 13 7.72 10.58 22.60
N VAL A 14 8.14 11.84 22.47
CA VAL A 14 7.75 12.70 21.35
C VAL A 14 8.23 12.10 20.02
N GLY A 15 9.44 11.55 19.99
CA GLY A 15 9.98 10.85 18.82
C GLY A 15 9.13 9.65 18.41
N ILE A 16 8.70 8.82 19.37
CA ILE A 16 7.85 7.66 19.08
C ILE A 16 6.54 8.10 18.44
N LEU A 17 5.90 9.12 19.00
CA LEU A 17 4.63 9.64 18.52
C LEU A 17 4.74 10.20 17.09
N LEU A 18 5.75 11.03 16.83
CA LEU A 18 5.93 11.71 15.53
C LEU A 18 6.58 10.83 14.46
N GLY A 19 7.32 9.79 14.85
CA GLY A 19 8.01 8.88 13.93
C GLY A 19 7.23 7.58 13.74
N PRO A 20 7.59 6.48 14.44
CA PRO A 20 6.98 5.17 14.25
C PRO A 20 5.45 5.15 14.35
N THR A 21 4.87 5.83 15.33
CA THR A 21 3.40 5.80 15.54
C THR A 21 2.68 6.57 14.44
N TYR A 22 3.15 7.78 14.09
CA TYR A 22 2.61 8.54 12.97
C TYR A 22 2.75 7.77 11.64
N HIS A 23 3.91 7.15 11.42
CA HIS A 23 4.15 6.32 10.23
C HIS A 23 3.15 5.16 10.15
N ALA A 24 2.98 4.41 11.24
CA ALA A 24 2.04 3.30 11.32
C ALA A 24 0.59 3.78 11.16
N TYR A 25 0.23 4.95 11.70
CA TYR A 25 -1.09 5.54 11.51
C TYR A 25 -1.39 5.79 10.03
N CYS A 26 -0.47 6.43 9.30
CA CYS A 26 -0.65 6.70 7.87
C CYS A 26 -0.88 5.41 7.06
N TYR A 27 -0.10 4.35 7.31
CA TYR A 27 -0.19 3.11 6.54
C TYR A 27 -1.35 2.20 6.95
N PHE A 28 -1.59 2.01 8.25
CA PHE A 28 -2.53 0.98 8.72
C PHE A 28 -3.91 1.53 9.07
N PHE A 29 -3.97 2.73 9.66
CA PHE A 29 -5.18 3.26 10.29
C PHE A 29 -5.85 4.39 9.52
N SER A 30 -5.12 5.05 8.61
CA SER A 30 -5.69 6.14 7.83
C SER A 30 -6.55 5.64 6.66
N GLY A 31 -7.46 6.51 6.23
CA GLY A 31 -8.37 6.28 5.11
C GLY A 31 -9.61 5.46 5.45
N GLU A 32 -10.49 5.38 4.45
CA GLU A 32 -11.76 4.64 4.51
C GLU A 32 -11.76 3.54 3.45
N SER A 33 -12.37 2.40 3.76
CA SER A 33 -12.53 1.31 2.79
C SER A 33 -13.43 1.75 1.66
N LEU A 34 -12.93 1.69 0.43
CA LEU A 34 -13.69 2.02 -0.79
C LEU A 34 -14.23 0.75 -1.45
N SER A 35 -13.36 -0.21 -1.75
CA SER A 35 -13.75 -1.51 -2.30
C SER A 35 -12.91 -2.63 -1.73
N LYS A 36 -13.49 -3.83 -1.70
CA LYS A 36 -12.81 -5.05 -1.32
C LYS A 36 -13.36 -6.21 -2.14
N ASP A 37 -12.57 -6.66 -3.11
CA ASP A 37 -12.98 -7.62 -4.11
C ASP A 37 -12.09 -8.85 -4.06
N MET A 38 -12.69 -10.03 -4.14
CA MET A 38 -11.97 -11.28 -4.28
C MET A 38 -11.82 -11.59 -5.77
N LEU A 39 -10.59 -11.84 -6.20
CA LEU A 39 -10.22 -12.14 -7.57
C LEU A 39 -9.56 -13.51 -7.59
N ASP A 40 -10.17 -14.46 -8.27
CA ASP A 40 -9.76 -15.87 -8.30
C ASP A 40 -9.61 -16.44 -9.72
N GLU A 41 -9.98 -15.66 -10.73
CA GLU A 41 -9.90 -16.04 -12.13
C GLU A 41 -9.01 -15.07 -12.92
N ILE A 42 -8.30 -15.60 -13.92
CA ILE A 42 -7.55 -14.81 -14.90
C ILE A 42 -8.04 -15.11 -16.33
N SER A 43 -8.22 -14.06 -17.12
CA SER A 43 -8.71 -14.15 -18.49
C SER A 43 -8.11 -13.02 -19.34
N ASP A 44 -8.08 -13.21 -20.66
CA ASP A 44 -7.78 -12.15 -21.64
C ASP A 44 -9.02 -11.32 -21.99
N ARG A 45 -10.20 -11.79 -21.57
CA ARG A 45 -11.51 -11.18 -21.83
C ARG A 45 -12.39 -11.18 -20.58
N TRP A 46 -12.97 -10.03 -20.30
CA TRP A 46 -13.89 -9.80 -19.18
C TRP A 46 -15.16 -9.11 -19.66
N VAL A 47 -16.27 -9.43 -19.01
CA VAL A 47 -17.53 -8.68 -19.13
C VAL A 47 -17.59 -7.76 -17.92
N LEU A 48 -17.68 -6.45 -18.16
CA LEU A 48 -17.77 -5.43 -17.13
C LEU A 48 -19.21 -5.28 -16.64
N ASP A 49 -19.40 -4.49 -15.58
CA ASP A 49 -20.71 -4.34 -14.93
C ASP A 49 -21.73 -3.59 -15.81
N ASP A 50 -21.24 -2.84 -16.80
CA ASP A 50 -22.06 -2.17 -17.84
C ASP A 50 -22.31 -3.07 -19.07
N GLU A 51 -22.07 -4.37 -18.95
CA GLU A 51 -22.16 -5.39 -20.01
C GLU A 51 -21.16 -5.20 -21.18
N SER A 52 -20.28 -4.21 -21.09
CA SER A 52 -19.23 -4.03 -22.08
C SER A 52 -18.16 -5.12 -21.96
N ILE A 53 -17.44 -5.36 -23.06
CA ILE A 53 -16.39 -6.36 -23.11
C ILE A 53 -15.04 -5.66 -23.02
N PHE A 54 -14.31 -5.94 -21.93
CA PHE A 54 -12.92 -5.55 -21.79
C PHE A 54 -12.02 -6.68 -22.32
N ARG A 55 -11.08 -6.34 -23.20
CA ARG A 55 -10.11 -7.29 -23.75
C ARG A 55 -8.70 -6.77 -23.59
N ILE A 56 -7.83 -7.63 -23.09
CA ILE A 56 -6.42 -7.33 -22.90
C ILE A 56 -5.69 -7.58 -24.22
N SER A 57 -4.80 -6.68 -24.60
CA SER A 57 -4.05 -6.78 -25.86
C SER A 57 -3.06 -7.95 -25.87
N SER A 58 -2.49 -8.31 -24.71
CA SER A 58 -1.54 -9.40 -24.57
C SER A 58 -1.57 -10.00 -23.17
N GLY A 59 -1.57 -11.34 -23.07
CA GLY A 59 -1.58 -12.04 -21.79
C GLY A 59 -2.98 -12.14 -21.17
N LYS A 60 -3.03 -12.25 -19.85
CA LYS A 60 -4.26 -12.38 -19.04
C LYS A 60 -4.19 -11.43 -17.86
N SER A 61 -5.32 -11.00 -17.33
CA SER A 61 -5.43 -10.28 -16.07
C SER A 61 -6.46 -10.93 -15.19
N TYR A 62 -6.42 -10.59 -13.89
CA TYR A 62 -7.59 -10.72 -13.05
C TYR A 62 -8.72 -9.81 -13.53
N ARG A 63 -9.95 -10.08 -13.07
CA ARG A 63 -11.12 -9.26 -13.41
C ARG A 63 -10.82 -7.78 -13.11
N PRO A 64 -10.94 -6.89 -14.11
CA PRO A 64 -10.80 -5.45 -13.91
C PRO A 64 -11.82 -4.96 -12.89
N ILE A 65 -11.38 -4.06 -12.02
CA ILE A 65 -12.28 -3.40 -11.06
C ILE A 65 -12.44 -1.96 -11.49
N GLU A 66 -13.70 -1.58 -11.70
CA GLU A 66 -14.07 -0.23 -12.08
C GLU A 66 -14.34 0.60 -10.82
N LEU A 67 -13.57 1.67 -10.65
CA LEU A 67 -13.79 2.61 -9.56
C LEU A 67 -14.13 3.99 -10.10
N PRO A 68 -15.32 4.51 -9.76
CA PRO A 68 -15.63 5.91 -9.97
C PRO A 68 -14.84 6.71 -8.92
N LEU A 69 -13.71 7.27 -9.32
CA LEU A 69 -12.86 8.04 -8.40
C LEU A 69 -13.17 9.50 -8.62
N THR A 70 -13.48 10.21 -7.54
CA THR A 70 -13.78 11.64 -7.61
C THR A 70 -12.57 12.46 -7.15
N SER A 71 -12.47 13.71 -7.59
CA SER A 71 -11.41 14.63 -7.16
C SER A 71 -11.44 14.96 -5.66
N ILE A 72 -12.50 14.57 -4.96
CA ILE A 72 -12.67 14.74 -3.51
C ILE A 72 -11.96 13.61 -2.75
N GLU A 73 -11.77 12.46 -3.40
CA GLU A 73 -11.12 11.29 -2.82
C GLU A 73 -9.60 11.44 -2.97
N ASN A 74 -9.00 12.14 -2.02
CA ASN A 74 -7.57 12.39 -2.00
C ASN A 74 -6.81 11.12 -1.61
N ALA A 75 -5.84 10.71 -2.44
CA ALA A 75 -4.89 9.63 -2.19
C ALA A 75 -5.51 8.24 -1.89
N ILE A 76 -5.22 7.29 -2.77
CA ILE A 76 -5.75 5.93 -2.74
C ILE A 76 -4.62 4.97 -2.40
N LEU A 77 -4.91 3.99 -1.54
CA LEU A 77 -3.98 2.91 -1.22
C LEU A 77 -4.59 1.59 -1.68
N ILE A 78 -3.82 0.85 -2.47
CA ILE A 78 -4.20 -0.46 -2.99
C ILE A 78 -3.41 -1.52 -2.22
N GLN A 79 -4.12 -2.46 -1.63
CA GLN A 79 -3.57 -3.61 -0.93
C GLN A 79 -4.01 -4.90 -1.62
N ILE A 80 -3.07 -5.79 -1.88
CA ILE A 80 -3.32 -7.13 -2.44
C ILE A 80 -2.91 -8.16 -1.40
N THR A 81 -3.87 -9.00 -0.99
CA THR A 81 -3.64 -10.06 0.00
C THR A 81 -4.01 -11.42 -0.59
N CYS A 82 -3.24 -12.47 -0.34
CA CYS A 82 -3.56 -13.82 -0.85
C CYS A 82 -4.23 -14.69 0.23
N ILE A 83 -5.28 -15.43 -0.14
CA ILE A 83 -6.14 -16.11 0.85
C ILE A 83 -5.52 -17.42 1.38
N LYS A 84 -4.82 -18.18 0.54
CA LYS A 84 -4.37 -19.56 0.88
C LYS A 84 -2.90 -19.83 0.58
N ASN A 85 -2.35 -19.28 -0.49
CA ASN A 85 -0.96 -19.47 -0.90
C ASN A 85 -0.14 -18.21 -0.65
N ALA A 86 1.17 -18.36 -0.46
CA ALA A 86 2.10 -17.23 -0.51
C ALA A 86 1.91 -16.51 -1.86
N CYS A 87 1.86 -15.17 -1.84
CA CYS A 87 1.64 -14.37 -3.04
C CYS A 87 2.75 -14.49 -4.10
N ASN A 88 3.75 -15.36 -3.93
CA ASN A 88 4.88 -15.54 -4.85
C ASN A 88 4.47 -15.73 -6.33
N GLN A 89 3.30 -16.31 -6.61
CA GLN A 89 2.78 -16.47 -7.97
C GLN A 89 2.38 -15.16 -8.65
N ILE A 90 2.01 -14.14 -7.87
CA ILE A 90 1.76 -12.78 -8.37
C ILE A 90 3.00 -11.89 -8.23
N ASN A 91 4.15 -12.42 -7.81
CA ASN A 91 5.39 -11.65 -7.80
C ASN A 91 5.75 -11.24 -9.23
N GLU A 92 6.25 -10.02 -9.37
CA GLU A 92 6.57 -9.37 -10.65
C GLU A 92 5.37 -9.11 -11.57
N SER A 93 4.14 -9.33 -11.09
CA SER A 93 2.92 -8.92 -11.80
C SER A 93 2.84 -7.40 -11.89
N ILE A 94 2.11 -6.89 -12.87
CA ILE A 94 1.91 -5.46 -13.07
C ILE A 94 0.56 -5.07 -12.46
N LEU A 95 0.59 -4.10 -11.55
CA LEU A 95 -0.60 -3.37 -11.10
C LEU A 95 -0.67 -2.08 -11.90
N SER A 96 -1.78 -1.84 -12.60
CA SER A 96 -2.00 -0.60 -13.33
C SER A 96 -3.36 0.01 -13.03
N ILE A 97 -3.42 1.34 -13.08
CA ILE A 97 -4.64 2.13 -13.00
C ILE A 97 -4.75 2.92 -14.29
N SER A 98 -5.85 2.76 -15.01
CA SER A 98 -6.06 3.40 -16.31
C SER A 98 -7.45 4.00 -16.45
N SER A 99 -7.57 5.10 -17.19
CA SER A 99 -8.85 5.72 -17.54
C SER A 99 -9.31 5.39 -18.97
N GLY A 100 -9.02 4.16 -19.43
CA GLY A 100 -9.34 3.70 -20.79
C GLY A 100 -8.46 4.32 -21.89
N SER A 101 -8.23 5.64 -21.87
CA SER A 101 -7.38 6.36 -22.81
C SER A 101 -5.94 6.54 -22.34
N SER A 102 -5.67 6.44 -21.03
CA SER A 102 -4.33 6.64 -20.47
C SER A 102 -4.07 5.78 -19.24
N VAL A 103 -2.82 5.35 -19.07
CA VAL A 103 -2.35 4.72 -17.84
C VAL A 103 -1.91 5.82 -16.88
N THR A 104 -2.59 5.95 -15.75
CA THR A 104 -2.32 6.97 -14.72
C THR A 104 -1.28 6.49 -13.71
N PHE A 105 -1.26 5.18 -13.45
CA PHE A 105 -0.32 4.57 -12.51
C PHE A 105 0.05 3.17 -12.99
N GLN A 106 1.32 2.80 -12.80
CA GLN A 106 1.80 1.45 -13.06
C GLN A 106 2.93 1.12 -12.10
N GLU A 107 2.81 0.00 -11.41
CA GLU A 107 3.84 -0.51 -10.50
C GLU A 107 4.00 -2.02 -10.66
N THR A 108 5.23 -2.49 -10.49
CA THR A 108 5.51 -3.93 -10.45
C THR A 108 5.33 -4.43 -9.02
N ILE A 109 4.44 -5.39 -8.84
CA ILE A 109 4.19 -6.06 -7.56
C ILE A 109 5.46 -6.81 -7.16
N ARG A 110 6.07 -6.41 -6.05
CA ARG A 110 7.25 -7.08 -5.47
C ARG A 110 6.91 -7.65 -4.12
N ILE A 111 6.88 -8.97 -4.04
CA ILE A 111 6.57 -9.68 -2.81
C ILE A 111 7.87 -10.13 -2.17
N ASN A 112 8.20 -9.51 -1.04
CA ASN A 112 9.35 -9.91 -0.24
C ASN A 112 9.06 -11.26 0.41
N SER A 113 9.63 -12.31 -0.18
CA SER A 113 9.40 -13.73 0.13
C SER A 113 9.93 -14.22 1.48
N PHE A 114 10.52 -13.36 2.31
CA PHE A 114 11.11 -13.76 3.60
C PHE A 114 10.07 -14.18 4.65
N LEU A 115 8.79 -13.83 4.47
CA LEU A 115 7.69 -14.23 5.35
C LEU A 115 6.50 -14.75 4.50
N PRO A 116 5.88 -15.89 4.86
CA PRO A 116 4.94 -16.63 4.00
C PRO A 116 3.58 -15.96 3.76
N PHE A 117 3.30 -14.81 4.38
CA PHE A 117 2.00 -14.12 4.33
C PHE A 117 2.12 -12.62 4.03
N ARG A 118 3.11 -12.20 3.23
CA ARG A 118 3.21 -10.77 2.89
C ARG A 118 2.21 -10.39 1.80
N ASP A 119 1.30 -9.51 2.21
CA ASP A 119 0.50 -8.66 1.34
C ASP A 119 1.40 -7.70 0.55
N PHE A 120 0.94 -7.32 -0.63
CA PHE A 120 1.48 -6.17 -1.35
C PHE A 120 0.64 -4.94 -1.00
N THR A 121 1.29 -3.78 -0.82
CA THR A 121 0.60 -2.52 -0.56
C THR A 121 1.34 -1.41 -1.29
N THR A 122 0.61 -0.64 -2.09
CA THR A 122 1.16 0.52 -2.78
C THR A 122 1.42 1.66 -1.79
N GLU A 123 2.30 2.59 -2.16
CA GLU A 123 2.27 3.92 -1.55
C GLU A 123 0.93 4.63 -1.89
N PRO A 124 0.53 5.67 -1.13
CA PRO A 124 -0.67 6.44 -1.46
C PRO A 124 -0.57 7.10 -2.84
N ILE A 125 -1.49 6.76 -3.74
CA ILE A 125 -1.55 7.22 -5.13
C ILE A 125 -2.53 8.39 -5.22
N SER A 126 -2.05 9.57 -5.62
CA SER A 126 -2.92 10.72 -5.84
C SER A 126 -3.55 10.68 -7.23
N ILE A 127 -4.88 10.73 -7.31
CA ILE A 127 -5.61 10.85 -8.56
C ILE A 127 -6.03 12.31 -8.74
N VAL A 128 -5.73 12.87 -9.91
CA VAL A 128 -5.85 14.32 -10.17
C VAL A 128 -7.21 14.66 -10.79
N HIS A 129 -7.84 13.73 -11.51
CA HIS A 129 -9.05 13.99 -12.28
C HIS A 129 -10.19 13.03 -11.89
N PRO A 130 -11.45 13.54 -11.78
CA PRO A 130 -12.60 12.70 -11.50
C PRO A 130 -13.00 11.93 -12.77
N GLU A 131 -12.62 10.65 -12.85
CA GLU A 131 -12.91 9.76 -13.97
C GLU A 131 -13.25 8.35 -13.46
N LYS A 132 -13.78 7.50 -14.35
CA LYS A 132 -13.95 6.07 -14.09
C LYS A 132 -12.62 5.39 -14.39
N TYR A 133 -11.95 4.89 -13.36
CA TYR A 133 -10.67 4.21 -13.50
C TYR A 133 -10.86 2.70 -13.44
N MET A 134 -10.09 1.99 -14.26
CA MET A 134 -9.96 0.55 -14.19
C MET A 134 -8.65 0.19 -13.49
N ILE A 135 -8.74 -0.63 -12.45
CA ILE A 135 -7.59 -1.26 -11.83
C ILE A 135 -7.40 -2.64 -12.44
N LEU A 136 -6.18 -2.88 -12.91
CA LEU A 136 -5.79 -4.10 -13.60
C LEU A 136 -4.61 -4.75 -12.85
N VAL A 137 -4.70 -6.06 -12.66
CA VAL A 137 -3.60 -6.88 -12.14
C VAL A 137 -3.26 -7.92 -13.20
N GLU A 138 -2.10 -7.74 -13.83
CA GLU A 138 -1.62 -8.55 -14.95
C GLU A 138 -0.47 -9.45 -14.46
N PRO A 139 -0.69 -10.76 -14.26
CA PRO A 139 0.36 -11.69 -13.92
C PRO A 139 1.44 -11.75 -15.00
N LYS A 140 2.71 -11.76 -14.58
CA LYS A 140 3.86 -11.90 -15.48
C LYS A 140 3.87 -13.24 -16.23
N VAL A 141 3.45 -14.30 -15.55
CA VAL A 141 3.43 -15.67 -16.09
C VAL A 141 1.99 -16.16 -16.14
N GLU A 142 1.56 -16.65 -17.30
CA GLU A 142 0.28 -17.32 -17.41
C GLU A 142 0.28 -18.61 -16.58
N THR A 143 -0.59 -18.67 -15.58
CA THR A 143 -0.75 -19.85 -14.74
C THR A 143 -2.11 -20.50 -15.00
N GLN A 144 -2.16 -21.83 -15.03
CA GLN A 144 -3.42 -22.56 -15.19
C GLN A 144 -4.29 -22.53 -13.91
N SER A 145 -3.69 -22.20 -12.77
CA SER A 145 -4.34 -22.06 -11.47
C SER A 145 -3.87 -20.77 -10.80
N PRO A 146 -4.47 -19.61 -11.16
CA PRO A 146 -4.14 -18.35 -10.50
C PRO A 146 -4.46 -18.43 -9.01
N PRO A 147 -3.66 -17.79 -8.14
CA PRO A 147 -3.99 -17.70 -6.73
C PRO A 147 -5.21 -16.80 -6.52
N SER A 148 -6.06 -17.15 -5.57
CA SER A 148 -7.11 -16.24 -5.13
C SER A 148 -6.51 -15.09 -4.32
N ILE A 149 -6.69 -13.88 -4.82
CA ILE A 149 -6.25 -12.63 -4.20
C ILE A 149 -7.46 -11.82 -3.76
N VAL A 150 -7.26 -10.97 -2.76
CA VAL A 150 -8.22 -9.95 -2.34
C VAL A 150 -7.58 -8.60 -2.63
N LEU A 151 -8.23 -7.83 -3.50
CA LEU A 151 -7.88 -6.45 -3.76
C LEU A 151 -8.67 -5.57 -2.81
N SER A 152 -7.99 -4.88 -1.90
CA SER A 152 -8.57 -3.92 -0.98
C SER A 152 -8.11 -2.53 -1.35
N ILE A 153 -9.06 -1.60 -1.46
CA ILE A 153 -8.80 -0.24 -1.88
C ILE A 153 -9.29 0.69 -0.78
N LYS A 154 -8.40 1.55 -0.30
CA LYS A 154 -8.73 2.61 0.66
C LYS A 154 -8.62 3.97 -0.02
N LYS A 155 -9.51 4.88 0.34
CA LYS A 155 -9.48 6.30 -0.08
C LYS A 155 -9.20 7.21 1.10
N ASN A 156 -8.89 8.49 0.84
CA ASN A 156 -8.62 9.50 1.87
C ASN A 156 -7.44 9.10 2.77
N VAL A 157 -6.45 8.42 2.20
CA VAL A 157 -5.30 7.90 2.93
C VAL A 157 -4.31 9.04 3.13
N THR A 158 -3.78 9.15 4.35
CA THR A 158 -2.79 10.19 4.66
C THR A 158 -1.42 9.77 4.15
N SER A 159 -0.79 10.61 3.34
CA SER A 159 0.61 10.42 2.97
C SER A 159 1.54 10.85 4.11
N PRO A 160 2.55 10.02 4.46
CA PRO A 160 3.47 10.39 5.52
C PRO A 160 4.35 11.58 5.09
N SER A 161 4.43 12.60 5.94
CA SER A 161 5.36 13.71 5.74
C SER A 161 6.78 13.26 6.06
N ILE A 162 7.66 13.25 5.05
CA ILE A 162 9.07 12.86 5.19
C ILE A 162 9.78 13.72 6.25
N ILE A 163 9.44 15.02 6.32
CA ILE A 163 10.02 15.95 7.29
C ILE A 163 9.64 15.54 8.71
N LEU A 164 8.34 15.28 8.94
CA LEU A 164 7.83 14.90 10.25
C LEU A 164 8.41 13.55 10.70
N LEU A 165 8.47 12.58 9.78
CA LEU A 165 9.10 11.28 10.04
C LEU A 165 10.57 11.43 10.39
N SER A 166 11.34 12.21 9.62
CA SER A 166 12.77 12.42 9.87
C SER A 166 13.02 13.03 11.26
N ILE A 167 12.20 14.01 11.66
CA ILE A 167 12.26 14.62 13.00
C ILE A 167 11.90 13.57 14.07
N GLY A 168 10.79 12.84 13.89
CA GLY A 168 10.33 11.83 14.83
C GLY A 168 11.34 10.71 15.05
N TYR A 169 11.84 10.10 13.97
CA TYR A 169 12.89 9.07 14.05
C TYR A 169 14.20 9.63 14.62
N GLY A 170 14.55 10.88 14.31
CA GLY A 170 15.69 11.56 14.93
C GLY A 170 15.54 11.69 16.45
N PHE A 171 14.35 12.06 16.93
CA PHE A 171 14.01 12.12 18.34
C PHE A 171 13.83 10.75 19.01
N CYS A 172 13.71 9.65 18.26
CA CYS A 172 13.88 8.31 18.81
C CYS A 172 15.37 7.95 18.98
N LEU A 173 16.18 8.17 17.94
CA LEU A 173 17.57 7.70 17.88
C LEU A 173 18.50 8.48 18.83
N LEU A 174 18.43 9.81 18.83
CA LEU A 174 19.33 10.65 19.62
C LEU A 174 19.20 10.39 21.14
N PRO A 175 18.00 10.40 21.73
CA PRO A 175 17.81 10.04 23.13
C PRO A 175 18.27 8.63 23.46
N LEU A 176 18.01 7.65 22.59
CA LEU A 176 18.39 6.26 22.81
C LEU A 176 19.92 6.09 22.88
N LEU A 177 20.66 6.76 21.99
CA LEU A 177 22.12 6.82 22.03
C LEU A 177 22.66 7.48 23.30
N LEU A 178 22.05 8.60 23.73
CA LEU A 178 22.42 9.29 24.96
C LEU A 178 22.14 8.45 26.21
N PHE A 179 20.99 7.76 26.24
CA PHE A 179 20.59 6.90 27.35
C PHE A 179 21.56 5.72 27.51
N LEU A 180 21.93 5.07 26.40
CA LEU A 180 22.94 4.01 26.38
C LEU A 180 24.31 4.50 26.89
N LYS A 181 24.73 5.71 26.52
CA LYS A 181 25.99 6.29 26.99
C LYS A 181 25.97 6.60 28.48
N THR A 182 24.84 7.07 29.02
CA THR A 182 24.71 7.36 30.46
C THR A 182 24.70 6.10 31.33
N PHE A 183 24.17 4.98 30.85
CA PHE A 183 24.19 3.70 31.59
C PHE A 183 25.53 2.96 31.50
N ARG A 184 26.30 3.17 30.41
CA ARG A 184 27.63 2.55 30.25
C ARG A 184 28.73 3.22 31.10
N ALA A 185 28.45 4.43 31.61
CA ALA A 185 29.36 5.20 32.46
C ALA A 185 28.99 5.16 33.95
N SER A 186 27.95 4.39 34.32
CA SER A 186 27.55 4.09 35.69
C SER A 186 27.85 2.64 36.02
#